data_AF-M7NWY2-F1
#
_entry.id   AF-M7NWY2-F1
#
_cell.length_a   1.000
_cell.length_b   1.000
_cell.length_c   1.000
_cell.angle_alpha   90.00
_cell.angle_beta   90.00
_cell.angle_gamma   90.00
#
_symmetry.space_group_name_H-M   'P 1'
#
loop_
_entity.id
_entity.type
_entity.pdbx_description
1 polymer ?
#
loop_
_entity_poly.entity_id
_entity_poly.type
_entity_poly.pdbx_seq_one_letter_code
_entity_poly.pdbx_strand_id
1 'polypeptide(L)'
;MDAYNEDTSSNISSLPPKRHTLEELIEFLPENISFDVLKVDFKEYSSYKTLLPKRAIWDIRLQLMAYDYDTSQSELLFLTGSSDIIPNVYEGGYKTWECSYDLVEYLSKTSLKYSKLGCGSALPSVVLFIQTLLYSRNQAVNFTFQDYNISVLKFLTIPNLFLAWAIIKNQEIASMKEMNITNTIKEEFLSDLIEKKITINFISGGWCDKMNHLILDKHDLILASETIYSKQNLNTFINILAYNIENHKESKALIAAKKTYFGLDVSIEDFIRKLEEFHLNYSYVYESINTGIVRVILNIESFL
;
A
#
# COMPACT_ATOMS: atom_id res chain seq x y z
N MET A 1 2.26 53.50 9.58
CA MET A 1 1.12 52.67 10.01
C MET A 1 1.18 51.48 9.11
N ASP A 2 2.14 50.60 9.40
CA ASP A 2 2.63 49.59 8.48
C ASP A 2 2.47 48.26 9.18
N ALA A 3 1.36 47.59 8.87
CA ALA A 3 1.03 46.29 9.42
C ALA A 3 1.69 45.20 8.54
N TYR A 4 2.71 44.59 9.12
CA TYR A 4 3.14 43.19 8.97
C TYR A 4 2.34 42.34 7.97
N ASN A 5 2.89 42.16 6.77
CA ASN A 5 2.70 40.94 5.99
C ASN A 5 3.77 39.95 6.45
N GLU A 6 3.44 39.10 7.43
CA GLU A 6 4.21 37.88 7.67
C GLU A 6 3.75 36.81 6.68
N ASP A 7 4.54 36.65 5.61
CA ASP A 7 4.57 35.45 4.78
C ASP A 7 4.95 34.25 5.67
N THR A 8 3.96 33.61 6.27
CA THR A 8 4.11 32.32 6.93
C THR A 8 3.89 31.19 5.92
N SER A 9 4.73 31.16 4.87
CA SER A 9 4.98 29.90 4.16
C SER A 9 5.93 29.07 5.02
N SER A 10 5.38 28.42 6.05
CA SER A 10 6.10 27.34 6.73
C SER A 10 6.34 26.25 5.69
N ASN A 11 7.57 26.21 5.17
CA ASN A 11 8.11 25.06 4.44
C ASN A 11 8.14 23.88 5.42
N ILE A 12 7.00 23.18 5.58
CA ILE A 12 6.93 21.92 6.30
C ILE A 12 7.75 20.94 5.47
N SER A 13 8.98 20.66 5.90
CA SER A 13 9.84 19.69 5.21
C SER A 13 9.13 18.34 5.23
N SER A 14 8.92 17.73 4.06
CA SER A 14 8.38 16.38 3.93
C SER A 14 9.14 15.40 4.82
N LEU A 15 8.43 14.48 5.50
CA LEU A 15 9.06 13.47 6.37
C LEU A 15 10.16 12.71 5.59
N PRO A 16 11.41 12.68 6.07
CA PRO A 16 12.50 12.05 5.33
C PRO A 16 12.28 10.55 5.18
N PRO A 17 12.58 9.97 4.01
CA PRO A 17 12.34 8.56 3.79
C PRO A 17 13.29 7.71 4.62
N LYS A 18 12.79 6.62 5.19
CA LYS A 18 13.54 5.69 6.04
C LYS A 18 13.17 4.24 5.70
N ARG A 19 14.18 3.38 5.60
CA ARG A 19 14.02 1.93 5.44
C ARG A 19 13.84 1.25 6.79
N HIS A 20 13.02 0.22 6.83
CA HIS A 20 12.79 -0.63 8.01
C HIS A 20 12.77 -2.10 7.59
N THR A 21 13.10 -2.99 8.51
CA THR A 21 13.09 -4.44 8.26
C THR A 21 11.82 -5.11 8.79
N LEU A 22 11.54 -6.33 8.35
CA LEU A 22 10.41 -7.10 8.88
C LEU A 22 10.62 -7.44 10.36
N GLU A 23 11.84 -7.78 10.75
CA GLU A 23 12.22 -8.14 12.12
C GLU A 23 12.01 -6.96 13.08
N GLU A 24 12.27 -5.74 12.63
CA GLU A 24 12.02 -4.53 13.43
C GLU A 24 10.52 -4.30 13.66
N LEU A 25 9.71 -4.52 12.64
CA LEU A 25 8.32 -4.08 12.65
C LEU A 25 7.33 -5.19 13.09
N ILE A 26 7.71 -6.47 13.03
CA ILE A 26 6.88 -7.60 13.50
C ILE A 26 6.67 -7.57 15.02
N GLU A 27 7.57 -6.93 15.76
CA GLU A 27 7.45 -6.72 17.21
C GLU A 27 6.23 -5.87 17.59
N PHE A 28 5.68 -5.10 16.65
CA PHE A 28 4.48 -4.28 16.85
C PHE A 28 3.18 -5.06 16.63
N LEU A 29 3.22 -6.37 16.31
CA LEU A 29 2.01 -7.19 16.30
C LEU A 29 1.43 -7.30 17.73
N PRO A 30 0.14 -7.01 17.94
CA PRO A 30 -0.50 -7.13 19.25
C PRO A 30 -0.69 -8.61 19.64
N GLU A 31 -0.92 -8.89 20.93
CA GLU A 31 -1.22 -10.25 21.40
C GLU A 31 -2.55 -10.78 20.88
N ASN A 32 -3.52 -9.89 20.66
CA ASN A 32 -4.81 -10.24 20.08
C ASN A 32 -5.11 -9.27 18.95
N ILE A 33 -5.65 -9.79 17.86
CA ILE A 33 -6.01 -9.00 16.69
C ILE A 33 -7.40 -9.38 16.20
N SER A 34 -8.23 -8.36 15.94
CA SER A 34 -9.53 -8.53 15.29
C SER A 34 -9.53 -7.96 13.86
N PHE A 35 -10.22 -8.64 12.95
CA PHE A 35 -10.19 -8.32 11.52
C PHE A 35 -11.47 -8.71 10.80
N ASP A 36 -11.71 -8.09 9.66
CA ASP A 36 -12.74 -8.49 8.71
C ASP A 36 -12.14 -9.29 7.57
N VAL A 37 -13.02 -10.01 6.85
CA VAL A 37 -12.64 -10.84 5.71
C VAL A 37 -13.45 -10.44 4.50
N LEU A 38 -12.75 -10.14 3.42
CA LEU A 38 -13.31 -9.87 2.11
C LEU A 38 -13.18 -11.13 1.25
N LYS A 39 -14.24 -11.49 0.55
CA LYS A 39 -14.20 -12.58 -0.44
C LYS A 39 -13.72 -12.02 -1.77
N VAL A 40 -12.65 -12.61 -2.30
CA VAL A 40 -11.99 -12.19 -3.54
C VAL A 40 -11.83 -13.41 -4.44
N ASP A 41 -12.53 -13.43 -5.57
CA ASP A 41 -12.45 -14.54 -6.52
C ASP A 41 -11.12 -14.51 -7.29
N PHE A 42 -10.24 -15.45 -6.99
CA PHE A 42 -8.99 -15.63 -7.72
C PHE A 42 -9.22 -16.57 -8.91
N LYS A 43 -9.08 -16.04 -10.13
CA LYS A 43 -9.48 -16.73 -11.37
C LYS A 43 -8.72 -18.04 -11.64
N GLU A 44 -7.52 -18.20 -11.09
CA GLU A 44 -6.64 -19.35 -11.31
C GLU A 44 -6.77 -20.48 -10.27
N TYR A 45 -7.61 -20.33 -9.24
CA TYR A 45 -7.74 -21.34 -8.18
C TYR A 45 -9.17 -21.90 -8.10
N SER A 46 -9.32 -23.21 -8.28
CA SER A 46 -10.57 -23.91 -8.02
C SER A 46 -10.86 -23.95 -6.51
N SER A 47 -11.88 -23.20 -6.09
CA SER A 47 -12.71 -23.36 -4.87
C SER A 47 -12.12 -23.25 -3.46
N TYR A 48 -10.82 -23.03 -3.22
CA TYR A 48 -10.33 -22.84 -1.83
C TYR A 48 -9.22 -21.79 -1.70
N LYS A 49 -9.46 -20.75 -0.88
CA LYS A 49 -8.59 -19.61 -0.47
C LYS A 49 -8.79 -18.31 -1.26
N THR A 50 -9.95 -17.71 -1.03
CA THR A 50 -10.42 -16.41 -1.56
C THR A 50 -10.61 -15.36 -0.47
N LEU A 51 -9.94 -15.52 0.68
CA LEU A 51 -10.20 -14.73 1.88
C LEU A 51 -9.09 -13.71 2.09
N LEU A 52 -9.44 -12.44 1.91
CA LEU A 52 -8.54 -11.32 2.09
C LEU A 52 -8.81 -10.67 3.46
N PRO A 53 -7.91 -10.84 4.44
CA PRO A 53 -8.09 -10.20 5.74
C PRO A 53 -7.84 -8.71 5.66
N LYS A 54 -8.58 -7.97 6.49
CA LYS A 54 -8.44 -6.55 6.71
C LYS A 54 -8.59 -6.28 8.21
N ARG A 55 -7.50 -5.95 8.87
CA ARG A 55 -7.50 -5.58 10.29
C ARG A 55 -8.56 -4.52 10.58
N ALA A 56 -9.30 -4.71 11.65
CA ALA A 56 -10.40 -3.82 12.01
C ALA A 56 -9.86 -2.47 12.50
N ILE A 57 -10.46 -1.38 12.04
CA ILE A 57 -10.00 -0.02 12.40
C ILE A 57 -10.14 0.25 13.90
N TRP A 58 -11.18 -0.30 14.54
CA TRP A 58 -11.36 -0.16 15.98
C TRP A 58 -10.27 -0.91 16.77
N ASP A 59 -9.77 -2.02 16.26
CA ASP A 59 -8.68 -2.80 16.87
C ASP A 59 -7.35 -2.04 16.80
N ILE A 60 -7.07 -1.38 15.66
CA ILE A 60 -5.92 -0.47 15.51
C ILE A 60 -6.00 0.66 16.54
N ARG A 61 -7.19 1.26 16.73
CA ARG A 61 -7.40 2.32 17.71
C ARG A 61 -7.10 1.86 19.14
N LEU A 62 -7.56 0.67 19.53
CA LEU A 62 -7.25 0.10 20.84
C LEU A 62 -5.75 -0.10 21.02
N GLN A 63 -5.06 -0.60 20.00
CA GLN A 63 -3.60 -0.76 20.07
C GLN A 63 -2.89 0.60 20.20
N LEU A 64 -3.25 1.60 19.39
CA LEU A 64 -2.65 2.93 19.47
C LEU A 64 -2.87 3.58 20.84
N MET A 65 -4.05 3.40 21.44
CA MET A 65 -4.34 3.85 22.81
C MET A 65 -3.47 3.17 23.87
N ALA A 66 -3.11 1.90 23.66
CA ALA A 66 -2.30 1.12 24.60
C ALA A 66 -0.78 1.30 24.40
N TYR A 67 -0.33 1.56 23.17
CA TYR A 67 1.09 1.61 22.82
C TYR A 67 1.77 2.88 23.33
N ASP A 68 1.24 4.05 22.95
CA ASP A 68 1.71 5.36 23.43
C ASP A 68 0.65 6.43 23.11
N TYR A 69 -0.26 6.65 24.07
CA TYR A 69 -1.40 7.55 23.87
C TYR A 69 -0.97 8.99 23.56
N ASP A 70 0.08 9.49 24.22
CA ASP A 70 0.50 10.88 24.10
C ASP A 70 1.09 11.20 22.73
N THR A 71 1.86 10.27 22.15
CA THR A 71 2.40 10.45 20.79
C THR A 71 1.39 10.08 19.70
N SER A 72 0.39 9.25 20.01
CA SER A 72 -0.61 8.78 19.04
C SER A 72 -1.88 9.63 18.97
N GLN A 73 -2.00 10.72 19.75
CA GLN A 73 -3.23 11.53 19.78
C GLN A 73 -3.64 12.06 18.40
N SER A 74 -2.67 12.50 17.59
CA SER A 74 -2.93 12.98 16.23
C SER A 74 -3.50 11.86 15.36
N GLU A 75 -2.89 10.68 15.37
CA GLU A 75 -3.36 9.51 14.63
C GLU A 75 -4.74 9.04 15.08
N LEU A 76 -4.99 9.01 16.39
CA LEU A 76 -6.29 8.67 16.96
C LEU A 76 -7.37 9.68 16.55
N LEU A 77 -7.02 10.97 16.44
CA LEU A 77 -7.90 11.99 15.92
C LEU A 77 -8.20 11.76 14.43
N PHE A 78 -7.21 11.36 13.62
CA PHE A 78 -7.43 11.07 12.19
C PHE A 78 -8.28 9.81 11.97
N LEU A 79 -8.12 8.80 12.82
CA LEU A 79 -8.96 7.59 12.81
C LEU A 79 -10.40 7.83 13.28
N THR A 80 -10.65 8.91 14.02
CA THR A 80 -12.00 9.30 14.48
C THR A 80 -12.63 10.41 13.64
N GLY A 81 -11.81 11.18 12.92
CA GLY A 81 -12.25 12.30 12.09
C GLY A 81 -12.89 11.89 10.76
N SER A 82 -13.56 12.87 10.16
CA SER A 82 -14.12 12.78 8.82
C SER A 82 -13.11 13.02 7.71
N SER A 83 -11.94 13.61 8.03
CA SER A 83 -10.88 13.91 7.06
C SER A 83 -9.90 12.74 6.98
N ASP A 84 -9.74 12.19 5.78
CA ASP A 84 -8.91 11.00 5.55
C ASP A 84 -7.43 11.34 5.27
N ILE A 85 -7.13 12.61 4.98
CA ILE A 85 -5.79 13.12 4.63
C ILE A 85 -5.57 14.49 5.30
N ILE A 86 -4.35 14.71 5.77
CA ILE A 86 -3.76 16.01 6.11
C ILE A 86 -2.39 16.09 5.41
N PRO A 87 -2.25 16.94 4.38
CA PRO A 87 -1.03 17.00 3.58
C PRO A 87 0.23 17.16 4.42
N ASN A 88 1.24 16.34 4.15
CA ASN A 88 2.54 16.28 4.83
C ASN A 88 2.52 15.94 6.34
N VAL A 89 1.34 15.65 6.91
CA VAL A 89 1.21 15.26 8.33
C VAL A 89 0.68 13.84 8.44
N TYR A 90 -0.39 13.54 7.70
CA TYR A 90 -1.01 12.22 7.66
C TYR A 90 -1.66 12.03 6.28
N GLU A 91 -1.00 11.30 5.39
CA GLU A 91 -1.48 11.09 4.01
C GLU A 91 -2.49 9.93 3.89
N GLY A 92 -3.21 9.61 4.98
CA GLY A 92 -4.14 8.48 5.04
C GLY A 92 -3.44 7.15 5.33
N GLY A 93 -3.97 6.07 4.74
CA GLY A 93 -3.40 4.72 4.81
C GLY A 93 -4.17 3.73 5.68
N TYR A 94 -4.78 4.16 6.79
CA TYR A 94 -5.59 3.26 7.63
C TYR A 94 -6.92 2.87 6.97
N LYS A 95 -7.62 3.85 6.38
CA LYS A 95 -8.88 3.59 5.67
C LYS A 95 -8.57 3.07 4.27
N THR A 96 -9.32 2.06 3.84
CA THR A 96 -9.24 1.53 2.47
C THR A 96 -10.20 2.29 1.57
N TRP A 97 -9.66 2.86 0.50
CA TRP A 97 -10.43 3.64 -0.47
C TRP A 97 -10.94 2.78 -1.63
N GLU A 98 -11.94 3.28 -2.37
CA GLU A 98 -12.66 2.54 -3.40
C GLU A 98 -11.75 1.97 -4.50
N CYS A 99 -10.78 2.77 -4.99
CA CYS A 99 -9.86 2.31 -6.04
C CYS A 99 -9.00 1.13 -5.60
N SER A 100 -8.82 0.93 -4.29
CA SER A 100 -8.06 -0.22 -3.78
C SER A 100 -8.83 -1.52 -3.99
N TYR A 101 -10.17 -1.47 -3.91
CA TYR A 101 -11.00 -2.65 -4.19
C TYR A 101 -11.04 -2.95 -5.69
N ASP A 102 -11.09 -1.92 -6.55
CA ASP A 102 -10.97 -2.12 -8.01
C ASP A 102 -9.64 -2.80 -8.36
N LEU A 103 -8.53 -2.35 -7.74
CA LEU A 103 -7.22 -2.95 -7.98
C LEU A 103 -7.12 -4.37 -7.42
N VAL A 104 -7.73 -4.66 -6.26
CA VAL A 104 -7.88 -6.04 -5.73
C VAL A 104 -8.60 -6.94 -6.73
N GLU A 105 -9.73 -6.50 -7.27
CA GLU A 105 -10.52 -7.27 -8.23
C GLU A 105 -9.78 -7.47 -9.56
N TYR A 106 -9.07 -6.45 -10.03
CA TYR A 106 -8.24 -6.55 -11.22
C TYR A 106 -7.11 -7.56 -11.03
N LEU A 107 -6.36 -7.45 -9.93
CA LEU A 107 -5.22 -8.31 -9.64
C LEU A 107 -5.64 -9.76 -9.39
N SER A 108 -6.80 -10.00 -8.78
CA SER A 108 -7.30 -11.36 -8.52
C SER A 108 -7.58 -12.15 -9.81
N LYS A 109 -7.81 -11.45 -10.92
CA LYS A 109 -8.07 -12.02 -12.24
C LYS A 109 -6.80 -12.18 -13.08
N THR A 110 -5.65 -11.70 -12.61
CA THR A 110 -4.36 -11.76 -13.32
C THR A 110 -3.39 -12.74 -12.66
N SER A 111 -2.55 -13.42 -13.45
CA SER A 111 -1.48 -14.25 -12.92
C SER A 111 -0.31 -13.42 -12.44
N LEU A 112 0.22 -13.78 -11.25
CA LEU A 112 1.42 -13.18 -10.72
C LEU A 112 2.65 -13.67 -11.51
N LYS A 113 3.20 -12.81 -12.36
CA LYS A 113 4.46 -13.09 -13.09
C LYS A 113 5.69 -12.45 -12.44
N TYR A 114 5.46 -11.55 -11.50
CA TYR A 114 6.46 -10.64 -10.96
C TYR A 114 7.15 -11.21 -9.72
N SER A 115 8.43 -10.89 -9.58
CA SER A 115 9.26 -11.32 -8.45
C SER A 115 9.68 -10.14 -7.58
N LYS A 116 9.57 -8.90 -8.05
CA LYS A 116 9.85 -7.69 -7.27
C LYS A 116 8.65 -6.75 -7.32
N LEU A 117 8.08 -6.44 -6.16
CA LEU A 117 6.80 -5.74 -6.04
C LEU A 117 6.92 -4.47 -5.18
N GLY A 118 6.64 -3.31 -5.79
CA GLY A 118 6.50 -2.03 -5.11
C GLY A 118 5.06 -1.83 -4.71
N CYS A 119 4.75 -1.95 -3.43
CA CYS A 119 3.41 -2.10 -2.93
C CYS A 119 3.11 -0.94 -1.97
N GLY A 120 2.04 -0.17 -2.19
CA GLY A 120 1.52 0.66 -1.09
C GLY A 120 1.17 -0.21 0.14
N SER A 121 0.82 0.42 1.26
CA SER A 121 0.38 -0.23 2.51
C SER A 121 -0.92 -1.05 2.42
N ALA A 122 -1.59 -1.03 1.26
CA ALA A 122 -3.00 -1.38 1.08
C ALA A 122 -3.29 -2.86 0.70
N LEU A 123 -4.59 -3.19 0.65
CA LEU A 123 -5.14 -4.50 0.28
C LEU A 123 -4.67 -5.11 -1.06
N PRO A 124 -4.46 -4.35 -2.16
CA PRO A 124 -3.95 -4.91 -3.42
C PRO A 124 -2.64 -5.67 -3.26
N SER A 125 -1.76 -5.18 -2.40
CA SER A 125 -0.47 -5.78 -2.10
C SER A 125 -0.62 -7.12 -1.36
N VAL A 126 -1.63 -7.22 -0.49
CA VAL A 126 -1.95 -8.45 0.25
C VAL A 126 -2.49 -9.52 -0.70
N VAL A 127 -3.22 -9.15 -1.75
CA VAL A 127 -3.62 -10.07 -2.83
C VAL A 127 -2.40 -10.70 -3.49
N LEU A 128 -1.41 -9.90 -3.88
CA LEU A 128 -0.18 -10.43 -4.50
C LEU A 128 0.61 -11.31 -3.52
N PHE A 129 0.62 -10.95 -2.24
CA PHE A 129 1.22 -11.75 -1.18
C PHE A 129 0.53 -13.11 -1.02
N ILE A 130 -0.80 -13.15 -0.96
CA ILE A 130 -1.60 -14.38 -0.92
C ILE A 130 -1.29 -15.26 -2.13
N GLN A 131 -1.35 -14.70 -3.34
CA GLN A 131 -0.99 -15.41 -4.57
C GLN A 131 0.43 -16.00 -4.47
N THR A 132 1.40 -15.22 -4.00
CA THR A 132 2.80 -15.68 -3.81
C THR A 132 2.89 -16.84 -2.82
N LEU A 133 2.16 -16.79 -1.70
CA LEU A 133 2.14 -17.87 -0.72
C LEU A 133 1.54 -19.17 -1.28
N LEU A 134 0.51 -19.04 -2.13
CA LEU A 134 -0.21 -20.16 -2.75
C LEU A 134 0.55 -20.78 -3.93
N TYR A 135 1.28 -20.00 -4.73
CA TYR A 135 2.05 -20.52 -5.85
C TYR A 135 3.40 -21.08 -5.37
N SER A 136 3.70 -22.32 -5.76
CA SER A 136 5.07 -22.85 -5.65
C SER A 136 5.94 -22.21 -6.72
N ARG A 137 6.88 -21.34 -6.32
CA ARG A 137 7.81 -20.67 -7.24
C ARG A 137 9.24 -21.11 -6.92
N ASN A 138 10.04 -21.32 -7.97
CA ASN A 138 11.47 -21.57 -7.82
C ASN A 138 12.28 -20.28 -7.58
N GLN A 139 11.69 -19.13 -7.88
CA GLN A 139 12.31 -17.81 -7.80
C GLN A 139 11.94 -17.10 -6.49
N ALA A 140 12.91 -16.41 -5.90
CA ALA A 140 12.69 -15.55 -4.74
C ALA A 140 11.80 -14.35 -5.09
N VAL A 141 10.95 -13.94 -4.16
CA VAL A 141 10.02 -12.80 -4.34
C VAL A 141 10.30 -11.73 -3.29
N ASN A 142 10.55 -10.50 -3.74
CA ASN A 142 10.85 -9.35 -2.91
C ASN A 142 9.68 -8.37 -2.94
N PHE A 143 9.04 -8.17 -1.79
CA PHE A 143 8.06 -7.12 -1.59
C PHE A 143 8.74 -5.90 -0.96
N THR A 144 8.42 -4.71 -1.44
CA THR A 144 8.75 -3.44 -0.80
C THR A 144 7.47 -2.67 -0.56
N PHE A 145 7.12 -2.50 0.70
CA PHE A 145 5.95 -1.74 1.12
C PHE A 145 6.34 -0.30 1.42
N GLN A 146 5.60 0.66 0.87
CA GLN A 146 5.84 2.07 1.12
C GLN A 146 4.57 2.78 1.60
N ASP A 147 4.72 3.60 2.64
CA ASP A 147 3.70 4.53 3.10
C ASP A 147 4.35 5.82 3.60
N TYR A 148 3.61 6.92 3.64
CA TYR A 148 4.08 8.13 4.31
C TYR A 148 4.28 7.87 5.80
N ASN A 149 3.31 7.19 6.42
CA ASN A 149 3.23 6.98 7.85
C ASN A 149 3.81 5.62 8.25
N ILE A 150 4.86 5.62 9.09
CA ILE A 150 5.42 4.38 9.64
C ILE A 150 4.41 3.59 10.49
N SER A 151 3.46 4.28 11.12
CA SER A 151 2.41 3.69 11.92
C SER A 151 1.45 2.84 11.09
N VAL A 152 1.15 3.25 9.85
CA VAL A 152 0.36 2.43 8.92
C VAL A 152 1.10 1.13 8.59
N LEU A 153 2.41 1.19 8.35
CA LEU A 153 3.21 -0.03 8.08
C LEU A 153 3.21 -0.98 9.29
N LYS A 154 3.39 -0.44 10.51
CA LYS A 154 3.41 -1.18 11.78
C LYS A 154 2.06 -1.78 12.14
N PHE A 155 1.01 -0.97 12.10
CA PHE A 155 -0.29 -1.29 12.70
C PHE A 155 -1.34 -1.71 11.67
N LEU A 156 -1.06 -1.66 10.37
CA LEU A 156 -1.98 -2.14 9.35
C LEU A 156 -1.32 -3.11 8.38
N THR A 157 -0.25 -2.69 7.70
CA THR A 157 0.35 -3.47 6.61
C THR A 157 0.88 -4.82 7.10
N ILE A 158 1.72 -4.82 8.12
CA ILE A 158 2.27 -6.06 8.69
C ILE A 158 1.16 -6.96 9.28
N PRO A 159 0.25 -6.45 10.11
CA PRO A 159 -0.89 -7.24 10.57
C PRO A 159 -1.70 -7.90 9.45
N ASN A 160 -1.98 -7.19 8.35
CA ASN A 160 -2.72 -7.76 7.23
C ASN A 160 -1.93 -8.87 6.50
N LEU A 161 -0.62 -8.70 6.33
CA LEU A 161 0.24 -9.74 5.75
C LEU A 161 0.30 -10.97 6.66
N PHE A 162 0.48 -10.76 7.97
CA PHE A 162 0.50 -11.82 8.96
C PHE A 162 -0.82 -12.60 8.99
N LEU A 163 -1.95 -11.89 9.04
CA LEU A 163 -3.28 -12.51 8.98
C LEU A 163 -3.51 -13.27 7.66
N ALA A 164 -3.02 -12.75 6.53
CA ALA A 164 -3.17 -13.41 5.24
C ALA A 164 -2.42 -14.74 5.21
N TRP A 165 -1.19 -14.76 5.74
CA TRP A 165 -0.43 -15.99 5.93
C TRP A 165 -1.14 -16.98 6.88
N ALA A 166 -1.62 -16.48 8.03
CA ALA A 166 -2.27 -17.31 9.03
C ALA A 166 -3.54 -17.98 8.49
N ILE A 167 -4.38 -17.23 7.75
CA ILE A 167 -5.60 -17.76 7.11
C ILE A 167 -5.26 -18.79 6.02
N ILE A 168 -4.16 -18.60 5.29
CA ILE A 168 -3.70 -19.60 4.31
C ILE A 168 -3.29 -20.89 5.01
N LYS A 169 -2.69 -20.83 6.20
CA LYS A 169 -2.30 -22.01 6.99
C LYS A 169 -3.50 -22.67 7.67
N ASN A 170 -4.39 -21.90 8.26
CA ASN A 170 -5.62 -22.36 8.89
C ASN A 170 -6.81 -21.45 8.52
N GLN A 171 -7.67 -21.95 7.63
CA GLN A 171 -8.84 -21.20 7.17
C GLN A 171 -9.88 -20.93 8.27
N GLU A 172 -9.90 -21.70 9.36
CA GLU A 172 -10.85 -21.52 10.46
C GLU A 172 -10.68 -20.14 11.14
N ILE A 173 -9.45 -19.60 11.12
CA ILE A 173 -9.13 -18.26 11.62
C ILE A 173 -10.02 -17.21 10.95
N ALA A 174 -10.28 -17.35 9.64
CA ALA A 174 -11.12 -16.40 8.91
C ALA A 174 -12.58 -16.39 9.38
N SER A 175 -13.09 -17.53 9.88
CA SER A 175 -14.44 -17.63 10.46
C SER A 175 -14.50 -17.01 11.85
N MET A 176 -13.42 -17.12 12.63
CA MET A 176 -13.33 -16.53 13.97
C MET A 176 -13.21 -15.01 13.93
N LYS A 177 -12.61 -14.44 12.86
CA LYS A 177 -12.34 -12.99 12.70
C LYS A 177 -11.47 -12.38 13.81
N GLU A 178 -10.86 -13.23 14.61
CA GLU A 178 -9.97 -12.86 15.71
C GLU A 178 -8.86 -13.90 15.80
N MET A 179 -7.68 -13.48 16.28
CA MET A 179 -6.52 -14.36 16.42
C MET A 179 -5.66 -13.92 17.61
N ASN A 180 -5.21 -14.90 18.40
CA ASN A 180 -4.15 -14.69 19.38
C ASN A 180 -2.78 -14.88 18.70
N ILE A 181 -1.88 -13.93 18.88
CA ILE A 181 -0.54 -13.92 18.30
C ILE A 181 0.47 -14.21 19.41
N THR A 182 1.10 -15.38 19.34
CA THR A 182 2.21 -15.77 20.22
C THR A 182 3.54 -15.63 19.50
N ASN A 183 4.64 -15.59 20.26
CA ASN A 183 5.99 -15.56 19.67
C ASN A 183 6.25 -16.79 18.79
N THR A 184 5.74 -17.96 19.16
CA THR A 184 5.85 -19.18 18.34
C THR A 184 5.22 -18.99 16.96
N ILE A 185 4.03 -18.37 16.89
CA ILE A 185 3.38 -18.13 15.59
C ILE A 185 4.14 -17.05 14.78
N LYS A 186 4.74 -16.04 15.45
CA LYS A 186 5.61 -15.07 14.77
C LYS A 186 6.85 -15.75 14.17
N GLU A 187 7.47 -16.66 14.90
CA GLU A 187 8.62 -17.45 14.43
C GLU A 187 8.25 -18.36 13.25
N GLU A 188 7.08 -19.03 13.31
CA GLU A 188 6.55 -19.83 12.20
C GLU A 188 6.34 -18.99 10.94
N PHE A 189 5.76 -17.79 11.07
CA PHE A 189 5.57 -16.87 9.96
C PHE A 189 6.91 -16.50 9.30
N LEU A 190 7.91 -16.12 10.09
CA LEU A 190 9.24 -15.77 9.59
C LEU A 190 9.92 -16.97 8.91
N SER A 191 9.83 -18.17 9.51
CA SER A 191 10.39 -19.39 8.94
C SER A 191 9.75 -19.74 7.59
N ASP A 192 8.43 -19.63 7.47
CA ASP A 192 7.70 -19.89 6.23
C ASP A 192 8.08 -18.92 5.11
N LEU A 193 8.31 -17.64 5.44
CA LEU A 193 8.78 -16.66 4.45
C LEU A 193 10.16 -17.05 3.92
N ILE A 194 11.07 -17.48 4.80
CA ILE A 194 12.41 -17.95 4.42
C ILE A 194 12.32 -19.19 3.53
N GLU A 195 11.52 -20.20 3.92
CA GLU A 195 11.32 -21.43 3.15
C GLU A 195 10.78 -21.13 1.74
N LYS A 196 9.82 -20.19 1.65
CA LYS A 196 9.22 -19.74 0.39
C LYS A 196 10.06 -18.72 -0.37
N LYS A 197 11.24 -18.35 0.13
CA LYS A 197 12.13 -17.33 -0.45
C LYS A 197 11.42 -15.99 -0.67
N ILE A 198 10.58 -15.58 0.28
CA ILE A 198 9.88 -14.30 0.28
C ILE A 198 10.63 -13.33 1.18
N THR A 199 11.05 -12.19 0.64
CA THR A 199 11.63 -11.09 1.41
C THR A 199 10.66 -9.92 1.44
N ILE A 200 10.48 -9.32 2.62
CA ILE A 200 9.57 -8.17 2.81
C ILE A 200 10.38 -7.01 3.37
N ASN A 201 10.31 -5.86 2.70
CA ASN A 201 11.00 -4.64 3.06
C ASN A 201 10.01 -3.49 3.20
N PHE A 202 10.38 -2.48 3.98
CA PHE A 202 9.51 -1.34 4.27
C PHE A 202 10.24 -0.02 4.06
N ILE A 203 9.53 0.97 3.55
CA ILE A 203 10.00 2.35 3.44
C ILE A 203 8.89 3.28 3.97
N SER A 204 9.18 4.07 5.00
CA SER A 204 8.29 5.16 5.44
C SER A 204 8.78 6.51 4.93
N GLY A 205 7.92 7.52 4.88
CA GLY A 205 8.29 8.91 4.59
C GLY A 205 7.77 9.43 3.26
N GLY A 206 7.99 10.72 3.00
CA GLY A 206 7.55 11.42 1.80
C GLY A 206 8.35 11.03 0.55
N TRP A 207 7.66 11.01 -0.59
CA TRP A 207 8.30 10.79 -1.89
C TRP A 207 9.30 11.90 -2.19
N CYS A 208 10.54 11.50 -2.46
CA CYS A 208 11.62 12.38 -2.88
C CYS A 208 12.76 11.56 -3.50
N ASP A 209 13.72 12.21 -4.14
CA ASP A 209 14.84 11.53 -4.80
C ASP A 209 15.63 10.61 -3.85
N LYS A 210 15.71 10.96 -2.56
CA LYS A 210 16.37 10.11 -1.55
C LYS A 210 15.70 8.76 -1.39
N MET A 211 14.39 8.66 -1.63
CA MET A 211 13.65 7.40 -1.54
C MET A 211 14.10 6.41 -2.62
N ASN A 212 14.45 6.88 -3.81
CA ASN A 212 14.96 6.03 -4.90
C ASN A 212 16.24 5.28 -4.50
N HIS A 213 17.06 5.85 -3.62
CA HIS A 213 18.26 5.19 -3.10
C HIS A 213 17.98 4.14 -2.02
N LEU A 214 16.79 4.14 -1.41
CA LEU A 214 16.37 3.15 -0.41
C LEU A 214 15.73 1.90 -1.05
N ILE A 215 15.30 2.03 -2.31
CA ILE A 215 14.80 0.93 -3.12
C ILE A 215 16.01 0.13 -3.63
N LEU A 216 16.39 -0.90 -2.87
CA LEU A 216 17.55 -1.75 -3.19
C LEU A 216 17.35 -2.61 -4.45
N ASP A 217 16.09 -2.90 -4.77
CA ASP A 217 15.70 -3.80 -5.84
C ASP A 217 14.72 -3.09 -6.77
N LYS A 218 15.10 -2.91 -8.03
CA LYS A 218 14.19 -2.41 -9.07
C LYS A 218 12.99 -3.35 -9.20
N HIS A 219 11.77 -2.84 -9.08
CA HIS A 219 10.55 -3.66 -9.08
C HIS A 219 10.06 -4.00 -10.48
N ASP A 220 9.57 -5.23 -10.66
CA ASP A 220 8.93 -5.65 -11.91
C ASP A 220 7.48 -5.14 -12.00
N LEU A 221 6.83 -4.92 -10.85
CA LEU A 221 5.50 -4.35 -10.77
C LEU A 221 5.39 -3.38 -9.61
N ILE A 222 4.86 -2.19 -9.88
CA ILE A 222 4.53 -1.17 -8.87
C ILE A 222 3.01 -1.05 -8.80
N LEU A 223 2.46 -1.00 -7.58
CA LEU A 223 1.06 -0.80 -7.29
C LEU A 223 0.87 0.50 -6.52
N ALA A 224 -0.06 1.33 -6.98
CA ALA A 224 -0.55 2.44 -6.19
C ALA A 224 -2.05 2.61 -6.37
N SER A 225 -2.71 3.12 -5.34
CA SER A 225 -4.15 3.33 -5.33
C SER A 225 -4.45 4.66 -4.66
N GLU A 226 -5.17 5.53 -5.36
CA GLU A 226 -5.51 6.89 -4.95
C GLU A 226 -4.28 7.68 -4.47
N THR A 227 -3.21 7.71 -5.25
CA THR A 227 -1.97 8.45 -4.92
C THR A 227 -1.80 9.75 -5.69
N ILE A 228 -2.71 10.06 -6.61
CA ILE A 228 -2.62 11.23 -7.51
C ILE A 228 -3.48 12.42 -7.07
N TYR A 229 -4.06 12.39 -5.87
CA TYR A 229 -4.97 13.44 -5.36
C TYR A 229 -4.26 14.76 -5.02
N SER A 230 -2.93 14.78 -4.96
CA SER A 230 -2.15 15.98 -4.64
C SER A 230 -1.32 16.43 -5.84
N LYS A 231 -1.69 17.56 -6.44
CA LYS A 231 -0.96 18.16 -7.56
C LYS A 231 0.50 18.48 -7.21
N GLN A 232 0.76 18.87 -5.96
CA GLN A 232 2.10 19.18 -5.48
C GLN A 232 3.01 17.94 -5.44
N ASN A 233 2.44 16.78 -5.10
CA ASN A 233 3.17 15.52 -4.99
C ASN A 233 3.25 14.74 -6.31
N LEU A 234 2.57 15.21 -7.37
CA LEU A 234 2.48 14.50 -8.64
C LEU A 234 3.85 14.32 -9.31
N ASN A 235 4.66 15.38 -9.32
CA ASN A 235 6.01 15.34 -9.90
C ASN A 235 6.93 14.37 -9.13
N THR A 236 6.90 14.40 -7.79
CA THR A 236 7.74 13.51 -6.98
C THR A 236 7.29 12.07 -7.12
N PHE A 237 5.98 11.81 -7.12
CA PHE A 237 5.43 10.48 -7.35
C PHE A 237 5.83 9.91 -8.71
N ILE A 238 5.68 10.68 -9.80
CA ILE A 238 6.04 10.22 -11.15
C ILE A 238 7.54 10.01 -11.29
N ASN A 239 8.38 10.83 -10.65
CA ASN A 239 9.82 10.59 -10.61
C ASN A 239 10.16 9.24 -9.96
N ILE A 240 9.51 8.87 -8.83
CA ILE A 240 9.67 7.53 -8.26
C ILE A 240 9.24 6.45 -9.27
N LEU A 241 8.12 6.62 -9.97
CA LEU A 241 7.66 5.66 -10.98
C LEU A 241 8.67 5.53 -12.13
N ALA A 242 9.10 6.64 -12.73
CA ALA A 242 10.05 6.69 -13.84
C ALA A 242 11.37 6.02 -13.45
N TYR A 243 11.91 6.36 -12.27
CA TYR A 243 13.15 5.77 -11.75
C TYR A 243 13.07 4.24 -11.66
N ASN A 244 11.90 3.68 -11.30
CA ASN A 244 11.73 2.24 -11.18
C ASN A 244 11.35 1.56 -12.51
N ILE A 245 10.65 2.24 -13.42
CA ILE A 245 10.19 1.70 -14.72
C ILE A 245 11.28 1.75 -15.80
N GLU A 246 11.91 2.90 -16.04
CA GLU A 246 12.89 3.09 -17.14
C GLU A 246 14.07 2.12 -17.05
N ASN A 247 14.35 1.73 -15.81
CA ASN A 247 15.53 1.02 -15.40
C ASN A 247 15.42 -0.50 -15.58
N HIS A 248 14.25 -0.99 -16.04
CA HIS A 248 13.96 -2.42 -16.25
C HIS A 248 12.82 -2.57 -17.27
N LYS A 249 13.12 -3.02 -18.51
CA LYS A 249 12.21 -2.97 -19.67
C LYS A 249 10.88 -3.71 -19.50
N GLU A 250 10.81 -4.70 -18.60
CA GLU A 250 9.57 -5.46 -18.33
C GLU A 250 8.78 -4.91 -17.13
N SER A 251 9.30 -3.85 -16.49
CA SER A 251 8.65 -3.22 -15.35
C SER A 251 7.47 -2.38 -15.77
N LYS A 252 6.43 -2.44 -14.95
CA LYS A 252 5.23 -1.63 -15.15
C LYS A 252 4.65 -1.16 -13.81
N ALA A 253 3.82 -0.13 -13.86
CA ALA A 253 3.02 0.29 -12.73
C ALA A 253 1.53 0.15 -13.02
N LEU A 254 0.76 -0.33 -12.03
CA LEU A 254 -0.69 -0.32 -12.03
C LEU A 254 -1.16 0.74 -11.02
N ILE A 255 -1.71 1.83 -11.54
CA ILE A 255 -2.17 2.97 -10.74
C ILE A 255 -3.68 3.04 -10.80
N ALA A 256 -4.33 2.76 -9.68
CA ALA A 256 -5.78 2.91 -9.54
C ALA A 256 -6.12 4.30 -9.03
N ALA A 257 -7.03 5.01 -9.72
CA ALA A 257 -7.35 6.39 -9.39
C ALA A 257 -8.78 6.78 -9.78
N LYS A 258 -9.30 7.85 -9.19
CA LYS A 258 -10.53 8.51 -9.63
C LYS A 258 -10.22 9.38 -10.84
N LYS A 259 -11.12 9.45 -11.83
CA LYS A 259 -10.94 10.37 -12.97
C LYS A 259 -10.92 11.84 -12.50
N THR A 260 -11.75 12.15 -11.51
CA THR A 260 -11.86 13.50 -10.95
C THR A 260 -11.92 13.43 -9.44
N TYR A 261 -11.18 14.33 -8.77
CA TYR A 261 -11.21 14.51 -7.32
C TYR A 261 -11.92 15.82 -7.00
N PHE A 262 -13.21 15.77 -6.65
CA PHE A 262 -13.98 16.98 -6.36
C PHE A 262 -13.39 17.76 -5.19
N GLY A 263 -13.25 19.08 -5.37
CA GLY A 263 -12.64 19.96 -4.38
C GLY A 263 -11.10 20.00 -4.42
N LEU A 264 -10.47 19.22 -5.31
CA LEU A 264 -9.03 19.24 -5.55
C LEU A 264 -8.74 19.69 -6.99
N ASP A 265 -7.67 20.45 -7.18
CA ASP A 265 -7.24 20.93 -8.51
C ASP A 265 -6.43 19.88 -9.28
N VAL A 266 -6.88 18.62 -9.27
CA VAL A 266 -6.21 17.50 -9.95
C VAL A 266 -7.20 16.51 -10.54
N SER A 267 -6.79 15.95 -11.67
CA SER A 267 -7.54 14.98 -12.46
C SER A 267 -6.62 13.89 -13.01
N ILE A 268 -7.21 12.85 -13.59
CA ILE A 268 -6.44 11.83 -14.31
C ILE A 268 -5.73 12.43 -15.53
N GLU A 269 -6.31 13.46 -16.16
CA GLU A 269 -5.73 14.16 -17.30
C GLU A 269 -4.47 14.92 -16.90
N ASP A 270 -4.41 15.49 -15.69
CA ASP A 270 -3.19 16.12 -15.17
C ASP A 270 -2.09 15.10 -14.91
N PHE A 271 -2.45 13.92 -14.38
CA PHE A 271 -1.51 12.82 -14.20
C PHE A 271 -0.97 12.31 -15.53
N ILE A 272 -1.83 12.09 -16.52
CA ILE A 272 -1.44 11.66 -17.87
C ILE A 272 -0.49 12.66 -18.53
N ARG A 273 -0.81 13.95 -18.50
CA ARG A 273 0.05 15.00 -19.07
C ARG A 273 1.44 14.97 -18.44
N LYS A 274 1.52 14.69 -17.13
CA LYS A 274 2.80 14.51 -16.45
C LYS A 274 3.51 13.21 -16.80
N LEU A 275 2.82 12.11 -17.04
CA LEU A 275 3.45 10.88 -17.55
C LEU A 275 4.12 11.14 -18.92
N GLU A 276 3.47 11.89 -19.79
CA GLU A 276 4.02 12.28 -21.11
C GLU A 276 5.29 13.15 -20.97
N GLU A 277 5.30 14.11 -20.03
CA GLU A 277 6.50 14.92 -19.71
C GLU A 277 7.69 14.06 -19.25
N PHE A 278 7.42 12.94 -18.59
CA PHE A 278 8.43 11.98 -18.14
C PHE A 278 8.69 10.84 -19.14
N HIS A 279 8.17 10.93 -20.37
CA HIS A 279 8.33 9.90 -21.40
C HIS A 279 7.90 8.50 -20.92
N LEU A 280 6.76 8.42 -20.22
CA LEU A 280 6.11 7.17 -19.83
C LEU A 280 4.85 6.92 -20.66
N ASN A 281 4.70 5.70 -21.16
CA ASN A 281 3.49 5.26 -21.83
C ASN A 281 2.43 4.85 -20.82
N TYR A 282 1.15 5.00 -21.19
CA TYR A 282 0.04 4.53 -20.37
C TYR A 282 -1.06 3.88 -21.22
N SER A 283 -1.82 2.97 -20.60
CA SER A 283 -3.06 2.43 -21.14
C SER A 283 -4.09 2.21 -20.03
N TYR A 284 -5.36 2.39 -20.35
CA TYR A 284 -6.46 2.06 -19.45
C TYR A 284 -6.71 0.55 -19.48
N VAL A 285 -6.58 -0.12 -18.33
CA VAL A 285 -6.82 -1.57 -18.19
C VAL A 285 -8.10 -1.90 -17.42
N TYR A 286 -8.69 -0.89 -16.78
CA TYR A 286 -9.97 -0.98 -16.10
C TYR A 286 -10.63 0.40 -16.04
N GLU A 287 -11.95 0.43 -16.15
CA GLU A 287 -12.79 1.60 -15.90
C GLU A 287 -14.09 1.14 -15.24
N SER A 288 -14.45 1.76 -14.11
CA SER A 288 -15.68 1.46 -13.40
C SER A 288 -16.87 2.05 -14.15
N ILE A 289 -17.84 1.21 -14.51
CA ILE A 289 -19.07 1.61 -15.21
C ILE A 289 -20.20 1.67 -14.17
N ASN A 290 -21.07 2.67 -14.27
CA ASN A 290 -22.25 2.87 -13.41
C ASN A 290 -21.95 3.14 -11.91
N THR A 291 -20.75 3.64 -11.60
CA THR A 291 -20.42 4.16 -10.27
C THR A 291 -20.64 5.67 -10.22
N GLY A 292 -20.96 6.23 -9.05
CA GLY A 292 -21.19 7.68 -8.90
C GLY A 292 -19.99 8.53 -9.33
N ILE A 293 -18.77 8.05 -9.05
CA ILE A 293 -17.51 8.62 -9.54
C ILE A 293 -16.83 7.57 -10.42
N VAL A 294 -16.35 7.97 -11.59
CA VAL A 294 -15.61 7.07 -12.50
C VAL A 294 -14.20 6.83 -11.94
N ARG A 295 -13.83 5.56 -11.82
CA ARG A 295 -12.53 5.10 -11.32
C ARG A 295 -11.86 4.26 -12.41
N VAL A 296 -10.55 4.33 -12.49
CA VAL A 296 -9.75 3.70 -13.53
C VAL A 296 -8.54 2.99 -12.95
N ILE A 297 -8.00 2.03 -13.69
CA ILE A 297 -6.65 1.51 -13.47
C ILE A 297 -5.83 1.79 -14.74
N LEU A 298 -4.71 2.47 -14.56
CA LEU A 298 -3.73 2.73 -15.60
C LEU A 298 -2.60 1.70 -15.50
N ASN A 299 -2.23 1.11 -16.64
CA ASN A 299 -0.95 0.41 -16.81
C ASN A 299 0.05 1.40 -17.39
N ILE A 300 1.16 1.60 -16.69
CA ILE A 300 2.23 2.54 -17.04
C ILE A 300 3.52 1.76 -17.31
N GLU A 301 4.19 2.08 -18.40
CA GLU A 301 5.40 1.39 -18.87
C GLU A 301 6.35 2.36 -19.59
N SER A 302 7.59 1.93 -19.84
CA SER A 302 8.58 2.75 -20.54
C SER A 302 8.20 2.98 -22.02
N PHE A 303 8.54 4.15 -22.58
CA PHE A 303 8.57 4.35 -24.04
C PHE A 303 9.67 3.46 -24.64
N LEU A 304 9.27 2.38 -25.33
CA LEU A 304 10.19 1.48 -26.03
C LEU A 304 11.04 2.20 -27.09
#